data_AF-A0A0C2GJQ4-F1
#
_entry.id   AF-A0A0C2GJQ4-F1
#
_cell.length_a   1.000
_cell.length_b   1.000
_cell.length_c   1.000
_cell.angle_alpha   90.00
_cell.angle_beta   90.00
_cell.angle_gamma   90.00
#
_symmetry.space_group_name_H-M   'P 1'
#
loop_
_entity.id
_entity.type
_entity.pdbx_description
1 polymer ?
#
loop_
_entity_poly.entity_id
_entity_poly.type
_entity_poly.pdbx_seq_one_letter_code
_entity_poly.pdbx_strand_id
1 'polypeptide(L)'
;MEASKDVGSQIDVSEMTTASVTHLVQMPVCRYDILEGGPNGIPVEFGRIGQQVYHRWSCASETVNTFCMLVHSCSVDDGKGDRVAILDSDGCAIDRYLLNNLEYPEDLLAGQVYL
;
A
#
# COMPACT_ATOMS: atom_id res chain seq x y z
N MET A 1 36.93 -55.11 35.01
CA MET A 1 35.50 -54.83 34.75
C MET A 1 35.21 -53.47 35.38
N GLU A 2 35.11 -52.42 34.58
CA GLU A 2 34.70 -51.10 35.07
C GLU A 2 33.18 -50.96 34.85
N ALA A 3 32.46 -50.54 35.89
CA ALA A 3 31.04 -50.31 35.82
C ALA A 3 30.78 -48.95 35.16
N SER A 4 30.23 -48.96 33.94
CA SER A 4 29.73 -47.73 33.30
C SER A 4 28.53 -47.21 34.09
N LYS A 5 28.65 -45.99 34.63
CA LYS A 5 27.55 -45.30 35.30
C LYS A 5 27.00 -44.24 34.35
N ASP A 6 25.86 -44.55 33.74
CA ASP A 6 25.15 -43.63 32.85
C ASP A 6 24.49 -42.52 33.68
N VAL A 7 24.76 -41.26 33.33
CA VAL A 7 24.15 -40.09 33.95
C VAL A 7 23.05 -39.60 33.02
N GLY A 8 21.83 -40.06 33.25
CA GLY A 8 20.66 -39.55 32.55
C GLY A 8 20.29 -38.15 33.03
N SER A 9 20.70 -37.12 32.31
CA SER A 9 20.16 -35.77 32.50
C SER A 9 18.77 -35.70 31.86
N GLN A 10 17.74 -35.64 32.67
CA GLN A 10 16.39 -35.35 32.20
C GLN A 10 16.31 -33.85 31.87
N ILE A 11 16.43 -33.51 30.58
CA ILE A 11 16.20 -32.15 30.10
C ILE A 11 14.68 -31.98 29.97
N ASP A 12 14.08 -31.30 30.94
CA ASP A 12 12.71 -30.84 30.85
C ASP A 12 12.69 -29.61 29.92
N VAL A 13 12.35 -29.83 28.65
CA VAL A 13 12.16 -28.75 27.68
C VAL A 13 10.76 -28.21 27.92
N SER A 14 10.65 -27.16 28.75
CA SER A 14 9.40 -26.42 28.87
C SER A 14 9.03 -25.84 27.51
N GLU A 15 7.91 -26.30 26.92
CA GLU A 15 7.32 -25.64 25.75
C GLU A 15 6.98 -24.20 26.14
N MET A 16 7.71 -23.25 25.55
CA MET A 16 7.41 -21.83 25.71
C MET A 16 6.02 -21.59 25.13
N THR A 17 5.05 -21.24 25.98
CA THR A 17 3.69 -20.93 25.54
C THR A 17 3.78 -19.79 24.53
N THR A 18 3.51 -20.11 23.27
CA THR A 18 3.43 -19.10 22.21
C THR A 18 2.16 -18.31 22.47
N ALA A 19 2.29 -17.17 23.14
CA ALA A 19 1.18 -16.25 23.33
C ALA A 19 0.92 -15.55 21.98
N SER A 20 -0.13 -15.99 21.28
CA SER A 20 -0.66 -15.24 20.14
C SER A 20 -1.28 -13.95 20.67
N VAL A 21 -0.54 -12.85 20.60
CA VAL A 21 -1.06 -11.52 20.94
C VAL A 21 -1.88 -11.03 19.75
N THR A 22 -3.20 -11.26 19.79
CA THR A 22 -4.13 -10.61 18.85
C THR A 22 -4.30 -9.15 19.24
N HIS A 23 -3.54 -8.26 18.58
CA HIS A 23 -3.85 -6.84 18.58
C HIS A 23 -4.96 -6.57 17.56
N LEU A 24 -6.06 -5.96 18.00
CA LEU A 24 -7.05 -5.37 17.11
C LEU A 24 -6.44 -4.10 16.52
N VAL A 25 -5.85 -4.19 15.33
CA VAL A 25 -5.30 -3.03 14.61
C VAL A 25 -6.38 -2.46 13.71
N GLN A 26 -6.60 -1.15 13.79
CA GLN A 26 -7.56 -0.45 12.94
C GLN A 26 -7.02 -0.37 11.50
N MET A 27 -7.90 -0.62 10.52
CA MET A 27 -7.55 -0.51 9.11
C MET A 27 -7.28 0.96 8.74
N PRO A 28 -6.24 1.26 7.96
CA PRO A 28 -5.93 2.64 7.60
C PRO A 28 -7.03 3.28 6.74
N VAL A 29 -7.23 4.58 6.92
CA VAL A 29 -8.20 5.36 6.14
C VAL A 29 -7.49 6.02 4.97
N CYS A 30 -7.90 5.68 3.75
CA CYS A 30 -7.27 6.17 2.53
C CYS A 30 -8.05 7.31 1.88
N ARG A 31 -7.32 8.22 1.24
CA ARG A 31 -7.82 9.38 0.50
C ARG A 31 -7.11 9.47 -0.85
N TYR A 32 -7.85 9.97 -1.83
CA TYR A 32 -7.36 10.29 -3.15
C TYR A 32 -7.48 11.80 -3.40
N ASP A 33 -6.41 12.41 -3.88
CA ASP A 33 -6.31 13.84 -4.18
C ASP A 33 -5.73 14.07 -5.58
N ILE A 34 -6.17 15.14 -6.22
CA ILE A 34 -5.59 15.65 -7.47
C ILE A 34 -4.94 16.99 -7.17
N LEU A 35 -3.63 17.09 -7.42
CA LEU A 35 -2.83 18.27 -7.14
C LEU A 35 -2.32 18.91 -8.43
N GLU A 36 -2.06 20.21 -8.41
CA GLU A 36 -1.53 20.91 -9.57
C GLU A 36 -0.04 20.57 -9.79
N GLY A 37 0.30 20.08 -10.99
CA GLY A 37 1.67 19.77 -11.37
C GLY A 37 2.24 18.53 -10.67
N GLY A 38 2.63 18.67 -9.40
CA GLY A 38 3.44 17.68 -8.68
C GLY A 38 2.96 17.35 -7.25
N PRO A 39 3.74 16.56 -6.48
CA PRO A 39 3.34 16.05 -5.16
C PRO A 39 3.13 17.12 -4.09
N ASN A 40 3.74 18.30 -4.26
CA ASN A 40 3.57 19.46 -3.38
C ASN A 40 2.58 20.50 -3.94
N GLY A 41 1.84 20.14 -4.99
CA GLY A 41 0.86 21.01 -5.63
C GLY A 41 -0.32 21.31 -4.72
N ILE A 42 -1.08 22.35 -5.08
CA ILE A 42 -2.35 22.66 -4.44
C ILE A 42 -3.47 21.77 -5.00
N PRO A 43 -4.51 21.45 -4.21
CA PRO A 43 -5.66 20.69 -4.70
C PRO A 43 -6.34 21.38 -5.88
N VAL A 44 -6.64 20.60 -6.93
CA VAL A 44 -7.33 21.06 -8.13
C VAL A 44 -8.80 20.73 -8.02
N GLU A 45 -9.65 21.75 -8.13
CA GLU A 45 -11.11 21.58 -8.15
C GLU A 45 -11.65 21.42 -9.58
N PHE A 46 -11.02 22.10 -10.55
CA PHE A 46 -11.39 22.04 -11.97
C PHE A 46 -10.14 21.89 -12.83
N GLY A 47 -10.08 20.83 -13.64
CA GLY A 47 -8.99 20.58 -14.59
C GLY A 47 -9.30 21.12 -15.99
N ARG A 48 -8.25 21.48 -16.74
CA ARG A 48 -8.31 21.76 -18.18
C ARG A 48 -7.67 20.61 -18.97
N ILE A 49 -8.11 20.41 -20.21
CA ILE A 49 -7.48 19.42 -21.10
C ILE A 49 -6.02 19.81 -21.35
N GLY A 50 -5.10 18.86 -21.15
CA GLY A 50 -3.65 19.07 -21.24
C GLY A 50 -3.04 19.81 -20.04
N GLN A 51 -3.80 20.00 -18.95
CA GLN A 51 -3.25 20.47 -17.70
C GLN A 51 -2.56 19.30 -17.00
N GLN A 52 -1.28 19.52 -16.67
CA GLN A 52 -0.52 18.57 -15.89
C GLN A 52 -1.02 18.55 -14.44
N VAL A 53 -1.42 17.37 -13.96
CA VAL A 53 -1.90 17.15 -12.59
C VAL A 53 -1.21 15.96 -11.95
N TYR A 54 -1.11 15.96 -10.63
CA TYR A 54 -0.55 14.87 -9.85
C TYR A 54 -1.64 14.12 -9.11
N HIS A 55 -1.73 12.83 -9.37
CA HIS A 55 -2.65 11.91 -8.71
C HIS A 55 -1.97 11.38 -7.45
N ARG A 56 -2.60 11.59 -6.28
CA ARG A 56 -2.05 11.20 -4.99
C ARG A 56 -3.01 10.29 -4.25
N TRP A 57 -2.53 9.12 -3.84
CA TRP A 57 -3.19 8.23 -2.89
C TRP A 57 -2.43 8.30 -1.58
N SER A 58 -3.13 8.49 -0.47
CA SER A 58 -2.52 8.53 0.86
C SER A 58 -3.41 7.82 1.87
N CYS A 59 -2.81 7.08 2.80
CA CYS A 59 -3.55 6.44 3.88
C CYS A 59 -3.02 6.87 5.26
N ALA A 60 -3.92 7.12 6.20
CA ALA A 60 -3.60 7.40 7.59
C ALA A 60 -3.81 6.15 8.45
N SER A 61 -2.82 5.81 9.28
CA SER A 61 -2.88 4.71 10.25
C SER A 61 -2.44 5.20 11.63
N GLU A 62 -3.03 4.63 12.68
CA GLU A 62 -2.58 4.84 14.07
C GLU A 62 -1.30 4.04 14.39
N THR A 63 -0.97 3.06 13.54
CA THR A 63 0.20 2.19 13.70
C THR A 63 1.26 2.51 12.65
N VAL A 64 2.52 2.45 13.08
CA VAL A 64 3.69 2.67 12.21
C VAL A 64 4.20 1.32 11.72
N ASN A 65 4.62 1.23 10.45
CA ASN A 65 5.24 0.04 9.83
C ASN A 65 4.40 -1.26 9.88
N THR A 66 3.07 -1.13 10.05
CA THR A 66 2.16 -2.30 10.07
C THR A 66 1.51 -2.55 8.72
N PHE A 67 1.36 -1.51 7.90
CA PHE A 67 0.66 -1.57 6.63
C PHE A 67 1.51 -0.97 5.51
N CYS A 68 1.41 -1.56 4.33
CA CYS A 68 1.84 -0.97 3.07
C CYS A 68 0.62 -0.90 2.14
N MET A 69 0.57 0.10 1.28
CA MET A 69 -0.49 0.34 0.31
C MET A 69 -0.03 -0.11 -1.08
N LEU A 70 -0.95 -0.75 -1.81
CA LEU A 70 -0.85 -0.96 -3.25
C LEU A 70 -2.14 -0.48 -3.90
N VAL A 71 -2.04 0.40 -4.89
CA VAL A 71 -3.21 0.78 -5.70
C VAL A 71 -3.43 -0.31 -6.74
N HIS A 72 -4.41 -1.17 -6.46
CA HIS A 72 -4.67 -2.36 -7.27
C HIS A 72 -5.22 -2.05 -8.65
N SER A 73 -6.22 -1.16 -8.76
CA SER A 73 -6.88 -0.82 -10.03
C SER A 73 -7.47 0.59 -10.00
N CYS A 74 -7.49 1.26 -11.14
CA CYS A 74 -8.05 2.60 -11.28
C CYS A 74 -8.71 2.77 -12.65
N SER A 75 -9.80 3.52 -12.67
CA SER A 75 -10.61 3.72 -13.85
C SER A 75 -11.25 5.10 -13.83
N VAL A 76 -11.39 5.70 -15.00
CA VAL A 76 -12.11 6.94 -15.21
C VAL A 76 -13.51 6.60 -15.70
N ASP A 77 -14.51 7.28 -15.14
CA ASP A 77 -15.92 7.14 -15.48
C ASP A 77 -16.46 8.50 -15.90
N ASP A 78 -17.20 8.55 -17.01
CA ASP A 78 -17.75 9.79 -17.56
C ASP A 78 -19.13 10.17 -16.97
N GLY A 79 -19.66 9.35 -16.06
CA GLY A 79 -20.97 9.49 -15.42
C GLY A 79 -22.15 9.10 -16.32
N LYS A 80 -21.91 8.71 -17.58
CA LYS A 80 -22.92 8.25 -18.53
C LYS A 80 -22.91 6.74 -18.75
N GLY A 81 -22.00 6.04 -18.07
CA GLY A 81 -21.86 4.59 -18.10
C GLY A 81 -20.65 4.09 -18.88
N ASP A 82 -19.89 4.99 -19.50
CA ASP A 82 -18.63 4.64 -20.13
C ASP A 82 -17.51 4.71 -19.10
N ARG A 83 -16.79 3.60 -18.94
CA ARG A 83 -15.70 3.44 -17.98
C ARG A 83 -14.46 2.91 -18.67
N VAL A 84 -13.34 3.59 -18.46
CA VAL A 84 -12.04 3.23 -19.02
C VAL A 84 -11.07 2.93 -17.89
N ALA A 85 -10.47 1.75 -17.91
CA ALA A 85 -9.41 1.41 -16.97
C ALA A 85 -8.11 2.14 -17.35
N ILE A 86 -7.42 2.70 -16.34
CA ILE A 86 -6.10 3.33 -16.50
C ILE A 86 -5.01 2.57 -15.76
N LEU A 87 -5.38 1.83 -14.71
CA LEU A 87 -4.54 0.79 -14.10
C LEU A 87 -5.27 -0.55 -14.21
N ASP A 88 -4.53 -1.62 -14.51
CA ASP A 88 -5.05 -2.99 -14.54
C ASP A 88 -5.29 -3.56 -13.14
N SER A 89 -5.46 -4.88 -12.97
CA SER A 89 -5.63 -5.52 -11.66
C SER A 89 -4.32 -5.69 -10.89
N ASP A 90 -3.17 -5.53 -11.54
CA ASP A 90 -1.87 -5.70 -10.92
C ASP A 90 -1.27 -4.34 -10.50
N GLY A 91 -2.05 -3.27 -10.58
CA GLY A 91 -1.62 -1.90 -10.29
C GLY A 91 -0.70 -1.29 -11.35
N CYS A 92 -0.64 -1.90 -12.54
CA CYS A 92 0.21 -1.45 -13.64
C CYS A 92 -0.57 -0.52 -14.58
N ALA A 93 0.12 0.49 -15.12
CA ALA A 93 -0.50 1.39 -16.07
C ALA A 93 -0.76 0.70 -17.41
N ILE A 94 -2.01 0.81 -17.88
CA ILE A 94 -2.47 0.23 -19.15
C ILE A 94 -1.91 1.02 -20.33
N ASP A 95 -1.95 2.35 -20.24
CA ASP A 95 -1.39 3.25 -21.24
C ASP A 95 -0.31 4.16 -20.63
N ARG A 96 0.95 3.82 -20.92
CA ARG A 96 2.13 4.53 -20.41
C ARG A 96 2.38 5.89 -21.06
N TYR A 97 1.68 6.22 -22.15
CA TYR A 97 1.74 7.56 -22.73
C TYR A 97 0.91 8.56 -21.93
N LEU A 98 -0.17 8.08 -21.31
CA LEU A 98 -1.06 8.88 -20.48
C LEU A 98 -0.60 8.89 -19.01
N LEU A 99 -0.23 7.72 -18.48
CA LEU A 99 0.16 7.54 -17.08
C LEU A 99 1.26 6.49 -16.99
N ASN A 100 2.40 6.84 -16.40
CA ASN A 100 3.40 5.84 -16.03
C ASN A 100 2.95 5.05 -14.80
N ASN A 101 3.62 3.92 -14.52
CA ASN A 101 3.38 3.18 -13.28
C ASN A 101 3.48 4.09 -12.06
N LEU A 102 2.63 3.86 -11.07
CA LEU A 102 2.61 4.67 -9.87
C LEU A 102 3.93 4.55 -9.09
N GLU A 103 4.37 5.67 -8.52
CA GLU A 103 5.50 5.69 -7.60
C GLU A 103 5.01 5.54 -6.18
N TYR A 104 5.73 4.77 -5.36
CA TYR A 104 5.42 4.50 -3.96
C TYR A 104 6.56 5.02 -3.07
N PRO A 105 6.64 6.35 -2.84
CA PRO A 105 7.73 6.96 -2.08
C PRO A 105 7.72 6.58 -0.59
N GLU A 106 6.57 6.22 -0.03
CA GLU A 106 6.42 5.76 1.35
C GLU A 106 5.39 4.62 1.43
N ASP A 107 5.38 3.84 2.52
CA ASP A 107 4.51 2.67 2.68
C ASP A 107 3.02 2.97 2.46
N LEU A 108 2.56 4.16 2.85
CA LEU A 108 1.15 4.58 2.76
C LEU A 108 0.94 5.76 1.81
N LEU A 109 1.87 5.97 0.87
CA LEU A 109 1.81 7.04 -0.12
C LEU A 109 2.10 6.49 -1.52
N ALA A 110 1.25 6.83 -2.48
CA ALA A 110 1.48 6.58 -3.89
C ALA A 110 1.11 7.80 -4.72
N GLY A 111 1.77 7.98 -5.85
CA GLY A 111 1.32 8.98 -6.81
C GLY A 111 2.09 9.02 -8.11
N GLN A 112 1.56 9.79 -9.05
CA GLN A 112 2.11 9.95 -10.38
C GLN A 112 1.57 11.21 -11.05
N VAL A 113 2.40 11.81 -11.90
CA VAL A 113 2.02 12.95 -12.75
C VAL A 113 1.32 12.44 -14.01
N TYR A 114 0.19 13.06 -14.35
CA TYR A 114 -0.52 12.93 -15.62
C TYR A 114 -0.24 14.16 -16.50
N LEU A 115 -0.04 13.92 -17.80
CA LEU A 115 0.09 14.98 -18.83
C LEU A 115 -1.24 15.28 -19.51
#